data_AF-A0A2V7NJH0-F1
#
_entry.id   AF-A0A2V7NJH0-F1
#
_cell.length_a   1.000
_cell.length_b   1.000
_cell.length_c   1.000
_cell.angle_alpha   90.00
_cell.angle_beta   90.00
_cell.angle_gamma   90.00
#
_symmetry.space_group_name_H-M   'P 1'
#
loop_
_entity.id
_entity.type
_entity.pdbx_description
1 polymer ?
#
loop_
_entity_poly.entity_id
_entity_poly.type
_entity_poly.pdbx_seq_one_letter_code
_entity_poly.pdbx_strand_id
1 'polypeptide(L)'
;MTSKALRIQGPRWLSVWALLTHSASAQTPLQVTELRTEYQLNPVGIDVRAPRLSWKIESSRRGTVQTAYQIRVAQLPSALERHPLWDSGKVASDASIHRVYGGPALESGQRYYWQVRVWDDAGRSSAWSAPEYWEMGLLRPSDWSADWITPDLREDTSESNPSPMLRSEFRVEGNVASARAYVTSLGLYEMELNGRRVGDQLFRPGWTAYDKRLQYQTYDVTALLVPGANAVGVTLGDGWYRGRLAWGNKRNTYGKQLALLAQIVLRYADGHQQVIGTGKGWKAATGPIRWSDIYDGESYDARLEKQGWSRPGYDDSGWAAVRVLDH
;
A
#
# COMPACT_ATOMS: atom_id res chain seq x y z
N MET A 1 -64.91 62.27 -63.19
CA MET A 1 -64.77 61.01 -63.96
C MET A 1 -63.32 60.60 -63.92
N THR A 2 -63.08 59.28 -63.92
CA THR A 2 -61.82 58.52 -63.74
C THR A 2 -61.18 58.61 -62.35
N SER A 3 -60.64 57.56 -61.73
CA SER A 3 -60.87 56.10 -61.70
C SER A 3 -59.92 55.59 -60.60
N LYS A 4 -60.40 54.70 -59.73
CA LYS A 4 -59.66 54.07 -58.62
C LYS A 4 -58.44 53.28 -59.09
N ALA A 5 -57.41 53.21 -58.24
CA ALA A 5 -56.54 52.04 -58.14
C ALA A 5 -56.09 51.82 -56.68
N LEU A 6 -56.71 50.85 -56.01
CA LEU A 6 -56.27 50.28 -54.73
C LEU A 6 -55.06 49.38 -55.00
N ARG A 7 -53.94 49.60 -54.30
CA ARG A 7 -52.80 48.66 -54.27
C ARG A 7 -52.91 47.76 -53.03
N ILE A 8 -52.94 46.45 -53.29
CA ILE A 8 -52.94 45.38 -52.28
C ILE A 8 -51.49 45.11 -51.85
N GLN A 9 -51.25 45.01 -50.55
CA GLN A 9 -49.96 44.66 -49.93
C GLN A 9 -49.69 43.15 -50.08
N GLY A 10 -48.48 42.79 -50.52
CA GLY A 10 -47.95 41.42 -50.46
C GLY A 10 -47.10 41.19 -49.20
N PRO A 11 -47.02 39.96 -48.67
CA PRO A 11 -46.30 39.69 -47.43
C PRO A 11 -44.78 39.71 -47.62
N ARG A 12 -44.08 40.38 -46.72
CA ARG A 12 -42.61 40.39 -46.60
C ARG A 12 -42.16 39.13 -45.86
N TRP A 13 -41.42 38.25 -46.55
CA TRP A 13 -40.74 37.12 -45.92
C TRP A 13 -39.39 37.58 -45.37
N LEU A 14 -39.24 37.55 -44.04
CA LEU A 14 -37.97 37.75 -43.35
C LEU A 14 -37.26 36.38 -43.26
N SER A 15 -36.19 36.20 -44.03
CA SER A 15 -35.31 35.04 -43.91
C SER A 15 -34.37 35.23 -42.73
N VAL A 16 -34.62 34.54 -41.62
CA VAL A 16 -33.70 34.42 -40.50
C VAL A 16 -32.63 33.38 -40.86
N TRP A 17 -31.38 33.82 -41.03
CA TRP A 17 -30.24 32.91 -41.12
C TRP A 17 -29.85 32.47 -39.72
N ALA A 18 -30.21 31.25 -39.33
CA ALA A 18 -29.70 30.62 -38.13
C ALA A 18 -28.24 30.18 -38.38
N LEU A 19 -27.28 30.91 -37.82
CA LEU A 19 -25.89 30.46 -37.71
C LEU A 19 -25.85 29.28 -36.73
N LEU A 20 -25.79 28.05 -37.26
CA LEU A 20 -25.48 26.86 -36.50
C LEU A 20 -24.01 26.94 -36.05
N THR A 21 -23.79 27.46 -34.84
CA THR A 21 -22.53 27.28 -34.13
C THR A 21 -22.39 25.79 -33.81
N HIS A 22 -21.61 25.06 -34.61
CA HIS A 22 -21.16 23.73 -34.23
C HIS A 22 -20.25 23.89 -33.02
N SER A 23 -20.74 23.49 -31.85
CA SER A 23 -19.89 23.19 -30.71
C SER A 23 -18.93 22.09 -31.17
N ALA A 24 -17.68 22.44 -31.47
CA ALA A 24 -16.64 21.46 -31.72
C ALA A 24 -16.54 20.57 -30.48
N SER A 25 -16.93 19.30 -30.60
CA SER A 25 -16.65 18.33 -29.56
C SER A 25 -15.14 18.29 -29.39
N ALA A 26 -14.66 18.60 -28.18
CA ALA A 26 -13.25 18.49 -27.86
C ALA A 26 -12.83 17.04 -28.10
N GLN A 27 -12.10 16.79 -29.18
CA GLN A 27 -11.58 15.47 -29.50
C GLN A 27 -10.59 15.08 -28.41
N THR A 28 -10.82 13.96 -27.72
CA THR A 28 -9.83 13.42 -26.78
C THR A 28 -8.56 13.11 -27.58
N PRO A 29 -7.44 13.83 -27.32
CA PRO A 29 -6.19 13.54 -28.01
C PRO A 29 -5.64 12.20 -27.52
N LEU A 30 -4.65 11.65 -28.21
CA LEU A 30 -3.97 10.42 -27.78
C LEU A 30 -3.41 10.63 -26.36
N GLN A 31 -3.90 9.85 -25.40
CA GLN A 31 -3.55 9.95 -23.99
C GLN A 31 -3.31 8.57 -23.38
N VAL A 32 -2.55 8.56 -22.29
CA VAL A 32 -2.27 7.37 -21.49
C VAL A 32 -2.92 7.55 -20.13
N THR A 33 -3.72 6.56 -19.72
CA THR A 33 -4.50 6.56 -18.48
C THR A 33 -4.31 5.25 -17.72
N GLU A 34 -4.78 5.19 -16.47
CA GLU A 34 -4.77 3.99 -15.61
C GLU A 34 -3.41 3.26 -15.56
N LEU A 35 -2.36 4.01 -15.22
CA LEU A 35 -1.05 3.43 -14.96
C LEU A 35 -1.13 2.45 -13.78
N ARG A 36 -0.51 1.28 -13.95
CA ARG A 36 -0.46 0.23 -12.93
C ARG A 36 0.94 -0.34 -12.83
N THR A 37 1.39 -0.54 -11.60
CA THR A 37 2.60 -1.29 -11.26
C THR A 37 2.16 -2.59 -10.58
N GLU A 38 2.55 -3.75 -11.12
CA GLU A 38 2.13 -5.05 -10.57
C GLU A 38 0.60 -5.12 -10.33
N TYR A 39 -0.17 -4.71 -11.34
CA TYR A 39 -1.65 -4.62 -11.36
C TYR A 39 -2.29 -3.58 -10.42
N GLN A 40 -1.50 -2.87 -9.62
CA GLN A 40 -1.98 -1.93 -8.62
C GLN A 40 -1.71 -0.47 -9.03
N LEU A 41 -2.59 0.44 -8.58
CA LEU A 41 -2.32 1.87 -8.62
C LEU A 41 -1.49 2.24 -7.39
N ASN A 42 -0.33 2.86 -7.59
CA ASN A 42 0.50 3.39 -6.51
C ASN A 42 0.81 2.40 -5.37
N PRO A 43 1.21 1.14 -5.66
CA PRO A 43 1.42 0.15 -4.62
C PRO A 43 2.58 0.52 -3.70
N VAL A 44 2.43 0.20 -2.42
CA VAL A 44 3.43 0.42 -1.38
C VAL A 44 3.82 -0.92 -0.78
N GLY A 45 5.13 -1.20 -0.74
CA GLY A 45 5.67 -2.42 -0.14
C GLY A 45 5.79 -3.61 -1.09
N ILE A 46 5.94 -3.37 -2.40
CA ILE A 46 6.20 -4.47 -3.35
C ILE A 46 7.67 -4.89 -3.28
N ASP A 47 7.96 -6.17 -3.50
CA ASP A 47 9.32 -6.73 -3.45
C ASP A 47 9.81 -7.28 -4.81
N VAL A 48 8.98 -7.15 -5.85
CA VAL A 48 9.34 -7.50 -7.23
C VAL A 48 10.43 -6.55 -7.72
N ARG A 49 11.66 -7.06 -7.84
CA ARG A 49 12.87 -6.26 -8.16
C ARG A 49 12.88 -5.65 -9.57
N ALA A 50 12.05 -6.19 -10.46
CA ALA A 50 11.84 -5.67 -11.82
C ALA A 50 10.32 -5.56 -12.05
N PRO A 51 9.66 -4.55 -11.46
CA PRO A 51 8.21 -4.46 -11.47
C PRO A 51 7.68 -4.26 -12.90
N ARG A 52 6.51 -4.82 -13.15
CA ARG A 52 5.78 -4.78 -14.41
C ARG A 52 4.88 -3.54 -14.44
N LEU A 53 5.03 -2.77 -15.50
CA LEU A 53 4.33 -1.51 -15.75
C LEU A 53 3.29 -1.73 -16.85
N SER A 54 2.06 -1.27 -16.61
CA SER A 54 0.94 -1.38 -17.55
C SER A 54 0.20 -0.05 -17.64
N TRP A 55 -0.38 0.23 -18.80
CA TRP A 55 -1.16 1.44 -19.03
C TRP A 55 -2.29 1.22 -20.05
N LYS A 56 -3.32 2.07 -19.98
CA LYS A 56 -4.39 2.14 -20.99
C LYS A 56 -4.16 3.30 -21.95
N ILE A 57 -4.68 3.16 -23.16
CA ILE A 57 -4.58 4.18 -24.22
C ILE A 57 -5.99 4.66 -24.54
N GLU A 58 -6.16 5.97 -24.53
CA GLU A 58 -7.40 6.64 -24.92
C GLU A 58 -7.16 7.53 -26.14
N SER A 59 -8.10 7.50 -27.08
CA SER A 59 -8.02 8.25 -28.33
C SER A 59 -9.40 8.45 -28.92
N SER A 60 -9.65 9.64 -29.48
CA SER A 60 -10.85 9.92 -30.27
C SER A 60 -10.86 9.23 -31.64
N ARG A 61 -9.71 8.74 -32.13
CA ARG A 61 -9.63 8.04 -33.42
C ARG A 61 -9.91 6.55 -33.24
N ARG A 62 -10.94 6.06 -33.92
CA ARG A 62 -11.24 4.61 -34.02
C ARG A 62 -10.07 3.87 -34.66
N GLY A 63 -9.74 2.69 -34.12
CA GLY A 63 -8.66 1.85 -34.64
C GLY A 63 -7.26 2.40 -34.35
N THR A 64 -7.10 3.20 -33.29
CA THR A 64 -5.77 3.64 -32.83
C THR A 64 -4.99 2.45 -32.27
N VAL A 65 -3.77 2.27 -32.75
CA VAL A 65 -2.84 1.22 -32.32
C VAL A 65 -1.54 1.87 -31.84
N GLN A 66 -1.01 1.40 -30.72
CA GLN A 66 0.33 1.80 -30.26
C GLN A 66 1.40 1.23 -31.20
N THR A 67 2.36 2.04 -31.62
CA THR A 67 3.54 1.59 -32.37
C THR A 67 4.83 1.68 -31.57
N ALA A 68 4.87 2.55 -30.56
CA ALA A 68 6.00 2.67 -29.65
C ALA A 68 5.57 3.23 -28.29
N TYR A 69 6.44 3.05 -27.30
CA TYR A 69 6.31 3.69 -25.98
C TYR A 69 7.67 4.22 -25.50
N GLN A 70 7.63 5.07 -24.48
CA GLN A 70 8.81 5.48 -23.71
C GLN A 70 8.41 5.63 -22.24
N ILE A 71 9.18 5.02 -21.35
CA ILE A 71 8.99 5.05 -19.90
C ILE A 71 10.14 5.83 -19.28
N ARG A 72 9.81 6.67 -18.29
CA ARG A 72 10.80 7.30 -17.41
C ARG A 72 10.50 6.95 -15.97
N VAL A 73 11.55 6.71 -15.20
CA VAL A 73 11.49 6.42 -13.76
C VAL A 73 12.49 7.31 -13.04
N ALA A 74 12.11 7.84 -11.88
CA ALA A 74 12.98 8.65 -11.02
C ALA A 74 12.60 8.50 -9.54
N GLN A 75 13.50 8.86 -8.62
CA GLN A 75 13.22 8.86 -7.17
C GLN A 75 12.41 10.09 -6.73
N LEU A 76 12.37 11.14 -7.55
CA LEU A 76 11.58 12.36 -7.33
C LEU A 76 10.80 12.70 -8.61
N PRO A 77 9.55 13.21 -8.53
CA PRO A 77 8.78 13.60 -9.70
C PRO A 77 9.51 14.65 -10.55
N SER A 78 10.16 15.62 -9.90
CA SER A 78 10.89 16.70 -10.56
C SER A 78 12.11 16.22 -11.37
N ALA A 79 12.65 15.04 -11.05
CA ALA A 79 13.79 14.47 -11.74
C ALA A 79 13.41 13.72 -13.02
N LEU A 80 12.13 13.36 -13.21
CA LEU A 80 11.66 12.57 -14.36
C LEU A 80 12.07 13.18 -15.71
N GLU A 81 12.04 14.50 -15.84
CA GLU A 81 12.33 15.17 -17.12
C GLU A 81 13.83 15.36 -17.37
N ARG A 82 14.57 15.82 -16.35
CA ARG A 82 15.96 16.28 -16.52
C ARG A 82 16.99 15.18 -16.25
N HIS A 83 16.75 14.37 -15.23
CA HIS A 83 17.68 13.37 -14.75
C HIS A 83 16.93 12.12 -14.27
N PRO A 84 16.21 11.42 -15.17
CA PRO A 84 15.54 10.19 -14.79
C PRO A 84 16.59 9.15 -14.37
N LEU A 85 16.26 8.36 -13.34
CA LEU A 85 17.05 7.20 -12.95
C LEU A 85 17.10 6.17 -14.09
N TRP A 86 16.01 6.06 -14.84
CA TRP A 86 15.91 5.21 -16.02
C TRP A 86 15.01 5.85 -17.05
N ASP A 87 15.45 5.83 -18.31
CA ASP A 87 14.67 6.19 -19.49
C ASP A 87 14.80 5.05 -20.50
N SER A 88 13.69 4.45 -20.90
CA SER A 88 13.71 3.34 -21.87
C SER A 88 14.13 3.78 -23.28
N GLY A 89 14.14 5.09 -23.55
CA GLY A 89 14.09 5.60 -24.91
C GLY A 89 12.79 5.21 -25.62
N LYS A 90 12.66 5.62 -26.89
CA LYS A 90 11.54 5.20 -27.72
C LYS A 90 11.71 3.72 -28.11
N VAL A 91 10.87 2.85 -27.56
CA VAL A 91 10.87 1.41 -27.85
C VAL A 91 9.76 1.10 -28.85
N ALA A 92 10.12 0.55 -30.03
CA ALA A 92 9.15 0.09 -31.02
C ALA A 92 8.46 -1.19 -30.54
N SER A 93 7.18 -1.07 -30.16
CA SER A 93 6.39 -2.14 -29.56
C SER A 93 4.93 -1.69 -29.42
N ASP A 94 4.00 -2.59 -29.72
CA ASP A 94 2.56 -2.42 -29.48
C ASP A 94 2.15 -2.81 -28.04
N ALA A 95 3.00 -3.56 -27.32
CA ALA A 95 2.74 -3.96 -25.95
C ALA A 95 2.59 -2.75 -24.99
N SER A 96 1.48 -2.74 -24.24
CA SER A 96 1.14 -1.75 -23.19
C SER A 96 0.90 -2.40 -21.82
N ILE A 97 1.07 -3.72 -21.73
CA ILE A 97 0.82 -4.52 -20.53
C ILE A 97 2.12 -5.24 -20.16
N HIS A 98 2.43 -5.26 -18.86
CA HIS A 98 3.58 -5.95 -18.27
C HIS A 98 4.94 -5.56 -18.87
N ARG A 99 5.13 -4.27 -19.15
CA ARG A 99 6.45 -3.76 -19.51
C ARG A 99 7.34 -3.78 -18.27
N VAL A 100 8.33 -4.66 -18.30
CA VAL A 100 9.26 -4.88 -17.19
C VAL A 100 10.17 -3.66 -17.05
N TYR A 101 10.30 -3.15 -15.83
CA TYR A 101 11.31 -2.16 -15.48
C TYR A 101 12.72 -2.66 -15.85
N GLY A 102 13.44 -1.87 -16.65
CA GLY A 102 14.78 -2.22 -17.16
C GLY A 102 15.89 -1.31 -16.65
N GLY A 103 15.66 -0.58 -15.58
CA GLY A 103 16.63 0.37 -15.01
C GLY A 103 17.58 -0.26 -13.98
N PRO A 104 18.36 0.58 -13.28
CA PRO A 104 19.25 0.16 -12.19
C PRO A 104 18.51 -0.59 -11.07
N ALA A 105 19.26 -1.34 -10.25
CA ALA A 105 18.70 -2.09 -9.13
C ALA A 105 17.90 -1.18 -8.17
N LEU A 106 16.72 -1.66 -7.75
CA LEU A 106 15.84 -0.95 -6.83
C LEU A 106 16.30 -1.14 -5.38
N GLU A 107 16.04 -0.13 -4.56
CA GLU A 107 16.45 -0.06 -3.15
C GLU A 107 15.25 -0.28 -2.22
N SER A 108 15.50 -0.86 -1.05
CA SER A 108 14.47 -1.12 -0.05
C SER A 108 13.88 0.16 0.53
N GLY A 109 12.56 0.17 0.70
CA GLY A 109 11.84 1.33 1.25
C GLY A 109 11.95 2.59 0.39
N GLN A 110 12.41 2.49 -0.86
CA GLN A 110 12.52 3.61 -1.79
C GLN A 110 11.26 3.71 -2.65
N ARG A 111 10.74 4.92 -2.78
CA ARG A 111 9.67 5.27 -3.72
C ARG A 111 10.26 5.64 -5.07
N TYR A 112 9.64 5.14 -6.13
CA TYR A 112 9.98 5.45 -7.50
C TYR A 112 8.74 6.00 -8.20
N TYR A 113 8.90 7.15 -8.84
CA TYR A 113 7.91 7.78 -9.69
C TYR A 113 8.17 7.39 -11.12
N TRP A 114 7.11 7.20 -11.89
CA TRP A 114 7.21 6.87 -13.29
C TRP A 114 6.11 7.51 -14.11
N GLN A 115 6.43 7.71 -15.39
CA GLN A 115 5.49 8.20 -16.39
C GLN A 115 5.77 7.50 -17.71
N VAL A 116 4.77 7.47 -18.57
CA VAL A 116 4.86 6.86 -19.90
C VAL A 116 4.23 7.76 -20.94
N ARG A 117 4.78 7.74 -22.15
CA ARG A 117 4.13 8.27 -23.36
C ARG A 117 4.16 7.23 -24.47
N VAL A 118 3.25 7.36 -25.42
CA VAL A 118 3.05 6.42 -26.52
C VAL A 118 3.06 7.13 -27.87
N TRP A 119 3.34 6.37 -28.93
CA TRP A 119 3.12 6.79 -30.31
C TRP A 119 2.08 5.90 -30.95
N ASP A 120 1.20 6.48 -31.77
CA ASP A 120 0.22 5.72 -32.53
C ASP A 120 0.69 5.36 -33.95
N ASP A 121 -0.14 4.61 -34.69
CA ASP A 121 0.03 4.22 -36.09
C ASP A 121 -0.05 5.38 -37.10
N ALA A 122 -0.41 6.59 -36.65
CA ALA A 122 -0.30 7.82 -37.44
C ALA A 122 1.00 8.60 -37.14
N GLY A 123 1.90 8.02 -36.34
CA GLY A 123 3.17 8.64 -35.93
C GLY A 123 3.02 9.74 -34.87
N ARG A 124 1.82 9.96 -34.31
CA ARG A 124 1.55 11.01 -33.33
C ARG A 124 1.99 10.54 -31.95
N SER A 125 2.67 11.42 -31.20
CA SER A 125 3.02 11.19 -29.80
C SER A 125 1.89 11.65 -28.89
N SER A 126 1.63 10.91 -27.82
CA SER A 126 0.87 11.43 -26.68
C SER A 126 1.71 12.45 -25.91
N ALA A 127 1.06 13.24 -25.06
CA ALA A 127 1.74 13.85 -23.93
C ALA A 127 2.27 12.75 -22.97
N TRP A 128 3.18 13.12 -22.07
CA TRP A 128 3.50 12.25 -20.93
C TRP A 128 2.26 12.09 -20.04
N SER A 129 2.08 10.89 -19.50
CA SER A 129 1.08 10.65 -18.44
C SER A 129 1.39 11.52 -17.21
N ALA A 130 0.38 11.70 -16.35
CA ALA A 130 0.68 12.12 -14.99
C ALA A 130 1.65 11.10 -14.35
N PRO A 131 2.62 11.55 -13.52
CA PRO A 131 3.47 10.64 -12.78
C PRO A 131 2.67 9.85 -11.76
N GLU A 132 2.81 8.52 -11.79
CA GLU A 132 2.38 7.62 -10.73
C GLU A 132 3.62 7.05 -10.03
N TYR A 133 3.44 6.28 -8.97
CA TYR A 133 4.57 5.71 -8.24
C TYR A 133 4.41 4.23 -7.93
N TRP A 134 5.49 3.62 -7.47
CA TRP A 134 5.45 2.47 -6.59
C TRP A 134 6.48 2.68 -5.48
N GLU A 135 6.33 1.95 -4.39
CA GLU A 135 7.30 1.98 -3.29
C GLU A 135 7.73 0.57 -2.94
N MET A 136 9.04 0.38 -2.86
CA MET A 136 9.62 -0.93 -2.53
C MET A 136 9.42 -1.25 -1.06
N GLY A 137 9.19 -2.53 -0.77
CA GLY A 137 9.30 -3.07 0.57
C GLY A 137 10.76 -3.30 0.98
N LEU A 138 10.95 -4.17 1.97
CA LEU A 138 12.25 -4.76 2.31
C LEU A 138 12.56 -5.90 1.33
N LEU A 139 13.71 -5.85 0.65
CA LEU A 139 14.01 -6.70 -0.52
C LEU A 139 14.87 -7.92 -0.17
N ARG A 140 15.48 -7.88 1.02
CA ARG A 140 16.39 -8.88 1.54
C ARG A 140 16.12 -9.08 3.03
N PRO A 141 16.35 -10.28 3.56
CA PRO A 141 16.28 -10.52 5.01
C PRO A 141 17.16 -9.55 5.81
N SER A 142 18.34 -9.18 5.27
CA SER A 142 19.27 -8.24 5.91
C SER A 142 18.75 -6.79 6.02
N ASP A 143 17.65 -6.45 5.36
CA ASP A 143 17.02 -5.12 5.47
C ASP A 143 16.12 -5.02 6.72
N TRP A 144 15.86 -6.16 7.38
CA TRP A 144 15.32 -6.20 8.73
C TRP A 144 16.45 -6.00 9.74
N SER A 145 16.24 -5.03 10.62
CA SER A 145 17.05 -4.78 11.83
C SER A 145 16.29 -5.11 13.11
N ALA A 146 15.03 -5.53 12.98
CA ALA A 146 14.17 -5.98 14.07
C ALA A 146 14.36 -7.47 14.34
N ASP A 147 14.14 -7.87 15.59
CA ASP A 147 14.20 -9.26 16.02
C ASP A 147 12.81 -9.91 15.99
N TRP A 148 12.76 -11.21 15.73
CA TRP A 148 11.56 -12.00 16.05
C TRP A 148 11.37 -12.05 17.56
N ILE A 149 10.20 -11.64 18.04
CA ILE A 149 9.85 -11.70 19.47
C ILE A 149 8.63 -12.57 19.74
N THR A 150 8.69 -13.34 20.82
CA THR A 150 7.58 -14.17 21.32
C THR A 150 7.22 -13.72 22.75
N PRO A 151 5.93 -13.67 23.13
CA PRO A 151 5.55 -13.33 24.50
C PRO A 151 6.08 -14.36 25.50
N ASP A 152 6.62 -13.90 26.63
CA ASP A 152 7.04 -14.79 27.72
C ASP A 152 5.90 -15.04 28.72
N LEU A 153 4.78 -15.53 28.17
CA LEU A 153 3.58 -15.86 28.91
C LEU A 153 3.49 -17.37 29.10
N ARG A 154 2.93 -17.81 30.24
CA ARG A 154 2.63 -19.22 30.44
C ARG A 154 1.48 -19.63 29.52
N GLU A 155 1.73 -20.60 28.65
CA GLU A 155 0.75 -21.13 27.71
C GLU A 155 0.65 -22.65 27.85
N ASP A 156 -0.58 -23.19 27.69
CA ASP A 156 -0.77 -24.60 27.36
C ASP A 156 -0.91 -24.74 25.84
N THR A 157 0.16 -25.15 25.16
CA THR A 157 0.16 -25.26 23.70
C THR A 157 -0.77 -26.33 23.14
N SER A 158 -1.33 -27.21 23.97
CA SER A 158 -2.35 -28.19 23.55
C SER A 158 -3.73 -27.55 23.36
N GLU A 159 -3.95 -26.37 23.95
CA GLU A 159 -5.18 -25.61 23.88
C GLU A 159 -4.95 -24.24 23.22
N SER A 160 -6.05 -23.54 22.91
CA SER A 160 -5.97 -22.13 22.53
C SER A 160 -5.87 -21.27 23.78
N ASN A 161 -4.96 -20.31 23.72
CA ASN A 161 -4.63 -19.43 24.83
C ASN A 161 -5.15 -18.03 24.52
N PRO A 162 -5.33 -17.17 25.54
CA PRO A 162 -5.67 -15.77 25.32
C PRO A 162 -4.69 -15.11 24.36
N SER A 163 -5.22 -14.31 23.42
CA SER A 163 -4.38 -13.58 22.46
C SER A 163 -3.38 -12.69 23.19
N PRO A 164 -2.08 -12.87 22.94
CA PRO A 164 -1.05 -12.01 23.49
C PRO A 164 -1.14 -10.60 22.90
N MET A 165 -1.07 -9.60 23.77
CA MET A 165 -0.91 -8.18 23.42
C MET A 165 0.54 -7.82 23.70
N LEU A 166 1.25 -7.30 22.71
CA LEU A 166 2.66 -6.89 22.79
C LEU A 166 2.76 -5.38 22.56
N ARG A 167 3.53 -4.67 23.38
CA ARG A 167 3.69 -3.22 23.24
C ARG A 167 5.11 -2.73 23.41
N SER A 168 5.38 -1.55 22.87
CA SER A 168 6.56 -0.75 23.16
C SER A 168 6.27 0.73 22.98
N GLU A 169 7.05 1.58 23.66
CA GLU A 169 7.03 3.03 23.49
C GLU A 169 8.34 3.50 22.87
N PHE A 170 8.25 4.55 22.06
CA PHE A 170 9.41 5.17 21.42
C PHE A 170 9.21 6.68 21.27
N ARG A 171 10.29 7.39 20.95
CA ARG A 171 10.26 8.84 20.75
C ARG A 171 10.53 9.19 19.29
N VAL A 172 9.81 10.20 18.82
CA VAL A 172 9.98 10.84 17.51
C VAL A 172 10.46 12.26 17.75
N GLU A 173 11.64 12.57 17.20
CA GLU A 173 12.31 13.85 17.40
C GLU A 173 12.55 14.53 16.06
N GLY A 174 11.90 15.67 15.84
CA GLY A 174 11.95 16.38 14.56
C GLY A 174 10.77 16.07 13.64
N ASN A 175 10.85 16.59 12.42
CA ASN A 175 9.76 16.54 11.46
C ASN A 175 9.86 15.29 10.59
N VAL A 176 8.91 14.37 10.74
CA VAL A 176 8.81 13.14 9.93
C VAL A 176 8.27 13.50 8.55
N ALA A 177 9.04 13.20 7.51
CA ALA A 177 8.61 13.34 6.12
C ALA A 177 7.79 12.13 5.66
N SER A 178 8.16 10.93 6.12
CA SER A 178 7.38 9.71 5.88
C SER A 178 7.69 8.65 6.93
N ALA A 179 6.74 7.77 7.20
CA ALA A 179 6.94 6.59 8.02
C ALA A 179 6.26 5.35 7.44
N ARG A 180 6.96 4.22 7.49
CA ARG A 180 6.46 2.91 7.06
C ARG A 180 6.57 1.88 8.16
N ALA A 181 5.52 1.09 8.36
CA ALA A 181 5.57 -0.10 9.20
C ALA A 181 5.59 -1.35 8.32
N TYR A 182 6.60 -2.20 8.51
CA TYR A 182 6.75 -3.52 7.91
C TYR A 182 6.43 -4.55 8.99
N VAL A 183 5.43 -5.41 8.78
CA VAL A 183 4.93 -6.29 9.86
C VAL A 183 4.58 -7.67 9.33
N THR A 184 4.94 -8.70 10.09
CA THR A 184 4.48 -10.08 9.91
C THR A 184 4.43 -10.81 11.25
N SER A 185 3.84 -12.01 11.27
CA SER A 185 3.76 -12.84 12.46
C SER A 185 3.79 -14.33 12.13
N LEU A 186 4.31 -15.13 13.05
CA LEU A 186 3.99 -16.55 13.16
C LEU A 186 2.64 -16.64 13.89
N GLY A 187 1.55 -16.80 13.13
CA GLY A 187 0.19 -16.58 13.61
C GLY A 187 -0.53 -15.53 12.80
N LEU A 188 -1.47 -14.82 13.44
CA LEU A 188 -2.05 -13.59 12.90
C LEU A 188 -1.65 -12.39 13.76
N TYR A 189 -1.80 -11.19 13.21
CA TYR A 189 -1.65 -9.97 13.99
C TYR A 189 -2.65 -8.86 13.64
N GLU A 190 -2.90 -8.01 14.64
CA GLU A 190 -3.47 -6.68 14.48
C GLU A 190 -2.60 -5.65 15.19
N MET A 191 -2.15 -4.63 14.45
CA MET A 191 -1.29 -3.56 14.95
C MET A 191 -2.09 -2.28 15.19
N GLU A 192 -1.77 -1.59 16.27
CA GLU A 192 -2.19 -0.23 16.59
C GLU A 192 -0.97 0.67 16.78
N LEU A 193 -1.10 1.92 16.36
CA LEU A 193 -0.14 2.98 16.63
C LEU A 193 -0.88 4.17 17.26
N ASN A 194 -0.48 4.57 18.46
CA ASN A 194 -1.10 5.65 19.24
C ASN A 194 -2.63 5.48 19.41
N GLY A 195 -3.07 4.25 19.70
CA GLY A 195 -4.50 3.94 19.87
C GLY A 195 -5.32 3.94 18.57
N ARG A 196 -4.68 3.91 17.41
CA ARG A 196 -5.34 3.80 16.10
C ARG A 196 -4.87 2.55 15.40
N ARG A 197 -5.81 1.75 14.91
CA ARG A 197 -5.52 0.57 14.08
C ARG A 197 -4.70 0.96 12.84
N VAL A 198 -3.69 0.16 12.54
CA VAL A 198 -2.85 0.28 11.36
C VAL A 198 -3.43 -0.60 10.24
N GLY A 199 -3.84 0.02 9.14
CA GLY A 199 -4.48 -0.64 8.00
C GLY A 199 -5.90 -1.15 8.28
N ASP A 200 -6.58 -1.59 7.23
CA ASP A 200 -7.97 -2.10 7.25
C ASP A 200 -8.06 -3.60 6.93
N GLN A 201 -6.94 -4.25 6.59
CA GLN A 201 -6.92 -5.66 6.25
C GLN A 201 -7.09 -6.53 7.50
N LEU A 202 -7.74 -7.68 7.30
CA LEU A 202 -8.01 -8.70 8.30
C LEU A 202 -7.13 -9.93 8.06
N PHE A 203 -6.99 -10.77 9.09
CA PHE A 203 -6.31 -12.08 9.01
C PHE A 203 -4.90 -12.04 8.41
N ARG A 204 -4.13 -11.02 8.77
CA ARG A 204 -2.73 -10.83 8.35
C ARG A 204 -1.80 -11.74 9.16
N PRO A 205 -0.73 -12.30 8.56
CA PRO A 205 -0.23 -12.09 7.21
C PRO A 205 -0.83 -13.02 6.14
N GLY A 206 -1.93 -13.72 6.47
CA GLY A 206 -2.56 -14.72 5.63
C GLY A 206 -1.98 -16.12 5.81
N TRP A 207 -2.43 -17.07 5.00
CA TRP A 207 -1.99 -18.46 5.06
C TRP A 207 -0.99 -18.78 3.95
N THR A 208 0.21 -19.21 4.34
CA THR A 208 1.28 -19.65 3.43
C THR A 208 1.90 -20.95 3.94
N ALA A 209 2.79 -21.56 3.15
CA ALA A 209 3.68 -22.60 3.67
C ALA A 209 4.77 -21.93 4.53
N TYR A 210 4.49 -21.74 5.82
CA TYR A 210 5.32 -20.95 6.74
C TYR A 210 6.78 -21.39 6.80
N ASP A 211 7.07 -22.68 6.55
CA ASP A 211 8.42 -23.26 6.49
C ASP A 211 9.19 -22.94 5.19
N LYS A 212 8.50 -22.35 4.19
CA LYS A 212 9.06 -21.98 2.89
C LYS A 212 9.02 -20.48 2.63
N ARG A 213 7.92 -19.84 2.99
CA ARG A 213 7.69 -18.41 2.76
C ARG A 213 6.65 -17.89 3.74
N LEU A 214 6.97 -16.76 4.35
CA LEU A 214 6.03 -15.95 5.11
C LEU A 214 5.92 -14.58 4.46
N GLN A 215 4.70 -14.09 4.28
CA GLN A 215 4.46 -12.75 3.76
C GLN A 215 4.55 -11.71 4.88
N TYR A 216 5.02 -10.50 4.56
CA TYR A 216 4.87 -9.33 5.42
C TYR A 216 4.04 -8.27 4.72
N GLN A 217 3.53 -7.30 5.47
CA GLN A 217 2.74 -6.20 4.96
C GLN A 217 3.46 -4.88 5.22
N THR A 218 3.22 -3.89 4.35
CA THR A 218 3.76 -2.53 4.50
C THR A 218 2.61 -1.54 4.67
N TYR A 219 2.75 -0.64 5.63
CA TYR A 219 1.75 0.40 5.93
C TYR A 219 2.36 1.78 5.89
N ASP A 220 1.67 2.74 5.28
CA ASP A 220 1.93 4.15 5.53
C ASP A 220 1.35 4.53 6.91
N VAL A 221 2.25 4.80 7.87
CA VAL A 221 1.89 5.18 9.23
C VAL A 221 2.25 6.63 9.54
N THR A 222 2.60 7.42 8.51
CA THR A 222 3.08 8.81 8.66
C THR A 222 2.09 9.65 9.46
N ALA A 223 0.80 9.58 9.12
CA ALA A 223 -0.26 10.35 9.75
C ALA A 223 -0.71 9.83 11.14
N LEU A 224 -0.14 8.72 11.60
CA LEU A 224 -0.43 8.14 12.92
C LEU A 224 0.58 8.55 13.99
N LEU A 225 1.73 9.08 13.58
CA LEU A 225 2.79 9.53 14.48
C LEU A 225 2.51 10.93 15.04
N VAL A 226 3.03 11.20 16.24
CA VAL A 226 3.01 12.51 16.88
C VAL A 226 4.42 12.92 17.33
N PRO A 227 4.74 14.21 17.47
CA PRO A 227 6.00 14.63 18.06
C PRO A 227 6.14 14.13 19.51
N GLY A 228 7.34 13.68 19.89
CA GLY A 228 7.60 13.18 21.24
C GLY A 228 7.22 11.71 21.41
N ALA A 229 6.52 11.39 22.50
CA ALA A 229 6.23 10.01 22.88
C ALA A 229 5.16 9.38 21.97
N ASN A 230 5.45 8.17 21.48
CA ASN A 230 4.58 7.34 20.68
C ASN A 230 4.55 5.93 21.27
N ALA A 231 3.49 5.18 20.99
CA ALA A 231 3.39 3.78 21.36
C ALA A 231 2.87 2.94 20.20
N VAL A 232 3.42 1.74 20.10
CA VAL A 232 2.98 0.67 19.20
C VAL A 232 2.46 -0.49 20.02
N GLY A 233 1.30 -1.02 19.62
CA GLY A 233 0.70 -2.21 20.19
C GLY A 233 0.41 -3.23 19.09
N VAL A 234 0.61 -4.51 19.36
CA VAL A 234 0.22 -5.60 18.47
C VAL A 234 -0.47 -6.71 19.25
N THR A 235 -1.67 -7.10 18.82
CA THR A 235 -2.35 -8.30 19.30
C THR A 235 -2.05 -9.46 18.36
N LEU A 236 -1.63 -10.61 18.88
CA LEU A 236 -1.38 -11.83 18.12
C LEU A 236 -2.56 -12.80 18.22
N GLY A 237 -2.79 -13.56 17.14
CA GLY A 237 -3.79 -14.62 17.07
C GLY A 237 -3.19 -15.95 16.60
N ASP A 238 -3.86 -17.05 16.91
CA ASP A 238 -3.38 -18.40 16.57
C ASP A 238 -3.28 -18.62 15.06
N GLY A 239 -4.32 -18.19 14.33
CA GLY A 239 -4.40 -18.29 12.88
C GLY A 239 -4.24 -19.70 12.33
N TRP A 240 -3.84 -19.79 11.07
CA TRP A 240 -3.46 -21.06 10.46
C TRP A 240 -2.14 -21.62 10.96
N TYR A 241 -1.28 -20.78 11.56
CA TYR A 241 0.05 -21.19 12.04
C TYR A 241 -0.05 -22.21 13.16
N ARG A 242 -0.81 -21.88 14.23
CA ARG A 242 -0.99 -22.76 15.37
C ARG A 242 -2.43 -23.06 15.76
N GLY A 243 -3.44 -22.47 15.13
CA GLY A 243 -4.84 -22.83 15.32
C GLY A 243 -5.17 -24.23 14.77
N ARG A 244 -6.43 -24.66 14.94
CA ARG A 244 -6.92 -25.92 14.36
C ARG A 244 -6.98 -25.80 12.84
N LEU A 245 -6.53 -26.84 12.14
CA LEU A 245 -6.64 -26.96 10.68
C LEU A 245 -7.52 -28.16 10.29
N ALA A 246 -8.29 -27.98 9.21
CA ALA A 246 -9.43 -28.80 8.76
C ALA A 246 -9.37 -30.30 9.09
N TRP A 247 -8.25 -30.96 8.81
CA TRP A 247 -8.12 -32.42 8.89
C TRP A 247 -7.54 -32.87 10.25
N GLY A 248 -8.29 -33.71 10.95
CA GLY A 248 -7.83 -34.43 12.16
C GLY A 248 -7.90 -33.64 13.46
N ASN A 249 -8.57 -32.48 13.50
CA ASN A 249 -8.66 -31.61 14.68
C ASN A 249 -7.28 -31.25 15.26
N LYS A 250 -6.27 -31.13 14.38
CA LYS A 250 -4.87 -30.95 14.78
C LYS A 250 -4.56 -29.46 14.92
N ARG A 251 -4.04 -29.10 16.09
CA ARG A 251 -3.48 -27.78 16.42
C ARG A 251 -1.96 -27.77 16.19
N ASN A 252 -1.36 -26.57 16.08
CA ASN A 252 0.10 -26.40 15.96
C ASN A 252 0.69 -27.04 14.70
N THR A 253 0.05 -26.83 13.54
CA THR A 253 0.51 -27.44 12.28
C THR A 253 1.90 -26.97 11.86
N TYR A 254 2.19 -25.67 12.01
CA TYR A 254 3.47 -25.08 11.61
C TYR A 254 4.40 -24.82 12.79
N GLY A 255 3.83 -24.53 13.96
CA GLY A 255 4.60 -24.37 15.18
C GLY A 255 3.72 -24.11 16.39
N LYS A 256 4.34 -24.02 17.56
CA LYS A 256 3.64 -23.85 18.85
C LYS A 256 3.73 -22.42 19.40
N GLN A 257 4.74 -21.67 18.98
CA GLN A 257 5.06 -20.34 19.52
C GLN A 257 4.61 -19.25 18.55
N LEU A 258 3.72 -18.37 19.00
CA LEU A 258 3.44 -17.13 18.26
C LEU A 258 4.66 -16.22 18.31
N ALA A 259 4.87 -15.48 17.24
CA ALA A 259 5.94 -14.50 17.18
C ALA A 259 5.55 -13.31 16.31
N LEU A 260 6.12 -12.16 16.61
CA LEU A 260 5.99 -10.92 15.87
C LEU A 260 7.35 -10.52 15.31
N LEU A 261 7.35 -10.07 14.06
CA LEU A 261 8.44 -9.30 13.48
C LEU A 261 7.85 -7.99 12.95
N ALA A 262 8.24 -6.88 13.54
CA ALA A 262 7.76 -5.56 13.12
C ALA A 262 8.90 -4.54 13.11
N GLN A 263 8.91 -3.69 12.07
CA GLN A 263 9.87 -2.62 11.91
C GLN A 263 9.18 -1.37 11.39
N ILE A 264 9.27 -0.26 12.13
CA ILE A 264 8.83 1.06 11.69
C ILE A 264 10.05 1.87 11.26
N VAL A 265 10.07 2.32 10.02
CA VAL A 265 11.13 3.17 9.46
C VAL A 265 10.59 4.59 9.31
N LEU A 266 11.21 5.55 10.01
CA LEU A 266 10.91 6.97 9.90
C LEU A 266 12.00 7.63 9.06
N ARG A 267 11.59 8.42 8.07
CA ARG A 267 12.46 9.34 7.34
C ARG A 267 12.11 10.76 7.72
N TYR A 268 13.08 11.49 8.24
CA TYR A 268 12.92 12.87 8.65
C TYR A 268 13.16 13.84 7.50
N ALA A 269 12.63 15.06 7.62
CA ALA A 269 12.72 16.09 6.60
C ALA A 269 14.16 16.59 6.35
N ASP A 270 15.07 16.40 7.30
CA ASP A 270 16.51 16.69 7.19
C ASP A 270 17.31 15.55 6.55
N GLY A 271 16.65 14.44 6.20
CA GLY A 271 17.24 13.29 5.51
C GLY A 271 17.70 12.14 6.41
N HIS A 272 17.73 12.30 7.74
CA HIS A 272 18.10 11.18 8.62
C HIS A 272 16.97 10.15 8.75
N GLN A 273 17.33 8.94 9.17
CA GLN A 273 16.41 7.81 9.34
C GLN A 273 16.48 7.28 10.77
N GLN A 274 15.33 6.91 11.33
CA GLN A 274 15.23 6.16 12.59
C GLN A 274 14.45 4.88 12.34
N VAL A 275 14.89 3.79 12.99
CA VAL A 275 14.23 2.48 12.91
C VAL A 275 13.78 2.05 14.30
N ILE A 276 12.51 1.66 14.42
CA ILE A 276 11.92 1.11 15.65
C ILE A 276 11.50 -0.31 15.33
N GLY A 277 12.25 -1.27 15.87
CA GLY A 277 12.02 -2.70 15.65
C GLY A 277 11.42 -3.40 16.87
N THR A 278 10.85 -4.57 16.62
CA THR A 278 10.68 -5.60 17.65
C THR A 278 12.02 -6.01 18.23
N GLY A 279 12.07 -6.24 19.55
CA GLY A 279 13.30 -6.57 20.27
C GLY A 279 13.06 -6.73 21.78
N LYS A 280 14.14 -6.91 22.55
CA LYS A 280 14.09 -7.22 24.00
C LYS A 280 13.36 -6.20 24.89
N GLY A 281 13.21 -4.96 24.43
CA GLY A 281 12.53 -3.89 25.16
C GLY A 281 11.00 -3.94 25.11
N TRP A 282 10.42 -4.86 24.35
CA TRP A 282 8.96 -5.04 24.28
C TRP A 282 8.42 -5.78 25.51
N LYS A 283 7.15 -5.53 25.81
CA LYS A 283 6.42 -6.23 26.89
C LYS A 283 5.17 -6.91 26.36
N ALA A 284 4.71 -7.92 27.08
CA ALA A 284 3.54 -8.72 26.72
C ALA A 284 2.56 -8.93 27.88
N ALA A 285 1.27 -8.95 27.58
CA ALA A 285 0.22 -9.38 28.49
C ALA A 285 -0.89 -10.12 27.73
N THR A 286 -1.74 -10.85 28.44
CA THR A 286 -2.99 -11.37 27.83
C THR A 286 -4.04 -10.25 27.74
N GLY A 287 -4.92 -10.37 26.75
CA GLY A 287 -6.00 -9.42 26.51
C GLY A 287 -7.42 -9.94 26.77
N PRO A 288 -8.42 -9.17 26.29
CA PRO A 288 -9.83 -9.53 26.35
C PRO A 288 -10.20 -10.69 25.42
N ILE A 289 -9.45 -10.92 24.34
CA ILE A 289 -9.61 -12.12 23.51
C ILE A 289 -9.03 -13.30 24.29
N ARG A 290 -9.91 -14.15 24.82
CA ARG A 290 -9.55 -15.28 25.68
C ARG A 290 -9.22 -16.54 24.89
N TRP A 291 -9.70 -16.58 23.66
CA TRP A 291 -9.66 -17.73 22.79
C TRP A 291 -10.02 -17.28 21.37
N SER A 292 -9.24 -17.68 20.36
CA SER A 292 -9.47 -17.27 18.95
C SER A 292 -8.97 -18.35 17.99
N ASP A 293 -9.87 -18.88 17.16
CA ASP A 293 -9.60 -19.93 16.19
C ASP A 293 -10.40 -19.71 14.89
N ILE A 294 -9.81 -20.08 13.74
CA ILE A 294 -10.42 -19.84 12.43
C ILE A 294 -11.73 -20.61 12.23
N TYR A 295 -11.89 -21.79 12.83
CA TYR A 295 -13.11 -22.60 12.64
C TYR A 295 -14.11 -22.47 13.76
N ASP A 296 -13.62 -22.42 14.99
CA ASP A 296 -14.49 -22.50 16.17
C ASP A 296 -15.00 -21.08 16.59
N GLY A 297 -14.41 -19.99 16.06
CA GLY A 297 -14.77 -18.60 16.37
C GLY A 297 -13.82 -17.87 17.34
N GLU A 298 -14.36 -16.92 18.11
CA GLU A 298 -13.61 -16.13 19.12
C GLU A 298 -14.43 -15.94 20.40
N SER A 299 -13.76 -15.95 21.56
CA SER A 299 -14.33 -15.59 22.86
C SER A 299 -13.67 -14.33 23.39
N TYR A 300 -14.48 -13.31 23.65
CA TYR A 300 -14.04 -11.99 24.10
C TYR A 300 -14.67 -11.64 25.45
N ASP A 301 -13.85 -11.28 26.43
CA ASP A 301 -14.28 -10.78 27.74
C ASP A 301 -13.89 -9.30 27.90
N ALA A 302 -14.87 -8.42 27.69
CA ALA A 302 -14.67 -6.97 27.76
C ALA A 302 -14.22 -6.46 29.13
N ARG A 303 -14.42 -7.24 30.20
CA ARG A 303 -13.95 -6.87 31.55
C ARG A 303 -12.41 -6.87 31.66
N LEU A 304 -11.74 -7.51 30.71
CA LEU A 304 -10.28 -7.64 30.63
C LEU A 304 -9.66 -6.65 29.63
N GLU A 305 -10.44 -5.70 29.11
CA GLU A 305 -9.92 -4.63 28.26
C GLU A 305 -8.88 -3.79 28.98
N LYS A 306 -7.80 -3.49 28.25
CA LYS A 306 -6.72 -2.63 28.71
C LYS A 306 -6.83 -1.29 28.00
N GLN A 307 -7.70 -0.41 28.50
CA GLN A 307 -7.96 0.87 27.85
C GLN A 307 -6.67 1.68 27.69
N GLY A 308 -6.39 2.14 26.47
CA GLY A 308 -5.22 2.95 26.16
C GLY A 308 -3.88 2.21 26.11
N TRP A 309 -3.86 0.87 26.13
CA TRP A 309 -2.63 0.08 26.14
C TRP A 309 -1.65 0.39 24.99
N SER A 310 -2.16 0.78 23.82
CA SER A 310 -1.39 1.14 22.62
C SER A 310 -1.12 2.65 22.51
N ARG A 311 -1.30 3.41 23.61
CA ARG A 311 -0.96 4.84 23.71
C ARG A 311 0.30 5.03 24.59
N PRO A 312 1.08 6.12 24.37
CA PRO A 312 2.22 6.45 25.21
C PRO A 312 1.80 6.77 26.65
N GLY A 313 2.66 6.47 27.62
CA GLY A 313 2.42 6.71 29.04
C GLY A 313 1.48 5.70 29.70
N TYR A 314 1.20 4.56 29.06
CA TYR A 314 0.40 3.49 29.68
C TYR A 314 1.25 2.71 30.70
N ASP A 315 0.71 2.45 31.88
CA ASP A 315 1.39 1.66 32.92
C ASP A 315 1.38 0.17 32.56
N ASP A 316 2.51 -0.29 32.02
CA ASP A 316 2.79 -1.68 31.69
C ASP A 316 3.80 -2.33 32.66
N SER A 317 3.92 -1.80 33.88
CA SER A 317 4.81 -2.36 34.90
C SER A 317 4.46 -3.80 35.27
N GLY A 318 3.17 -4.18 35.19
CA GLY A 318 2.68 -5.54 35.40
C GLY A 318 2.72 -6.46 34.16
N TRP A 319 3.24 -5.99 33.02
CA TRP A 319 3.36 -6.82 31.81
C TRP A 319 4.63 -7.65 31.86
N ALA A 320 4.57 -8.87 31.33
CA ALA A 320 5.71 -9.77 31.21
C ALA A 320 6.69 -9.26 30.13
N ALA A 321 7.92 -9.78 30.16
CA ALA A 321 8.88 -9.55 29.08
C ALA A 321 8.50 -10.35 27.81
N VAL A 322 9.25 -10.10 26.73
CA VAL A 322 9.28 -10.96 25.54
C VAL A 322 10.60 -11.71 25.48
N ARG A 323 10.63 -12.81 24.71
CA ARG A 323 11.87 -13.50 24.34
C ARG A 323 12.17 -13.27 22.87
N VAL A 324 13.44 -13.05 22.54
CA VAL A 324 13.93 -13.03 21.15
C VAL A 324 14.07 -14.48 20.67
N LEU A 325 13.63 -14.74 19.44
CA LEU A 325 13.77 -16.03 18.78
C LEU A 325 14.90 -15.99 17.76
N ASP A 326 15.74 -17.03 17.76
CA ASP A 326 16.56 -17.36 16.59
C ASP A 326 15.66 -18.08 15.59
N HIS A 327 15.18 -17.34 14.58
CA HIS A 327 14.27 -17.84 13.54
C HIS A 327 14.92 -17.83 12.16
#